data_AF-A0A1I7F5Q3-F1
#
_entry.id   AF-A0A1I7F5Q3-F1
#
_cell.length_a   1.000
_cell.length_b   1.000
_cell.length_c   1.000
_cell.angle_alpha   90.00
_cell.angle_beta   90.00
_cell.angle_gamma   90.00
#
_symmetry.space_group_name_H-M   'P 1'
#
loop_
_entity.id
_entity.type
_entity.pdbx_description
1 polymer ?
#
loop_
_entity_poly.entity_id
_entity_poly.type
_entity_poly.pdbx_seq_one_letter_code
_entity_poly.pdbx_strand_id
1 'polypeptide(L)'
;MIVRFHIEPMMQEEFEYRVSYEGEDLYGDAGLDSVEACIIAATEGLGQDAIGAEVAYKGIISGTYALASLALASSQIAQHALQTTEAIEEAAR
;
A
#
# COMPACT_ATOMS: atom_id res chain seq x y z
N MET A 1 -8.59 6.25 -12.79
CA MET A 1 -7.73 6.97 -11.81
C MET A 1 -6.63 6.05 -11.27
N ILE A 2 -5.45 6.59 -11.01
CA ILE A 2 -4.41 5.89 -10.21
C ILE A 2 -4.46 6.48 -8.82
N VAL A 3 -4.86 5.67 -7.84
CA VAL A 3 -4.88 6.07 -6.42
C VAL A 3 -3.52 5.80 -5.78
N ARG A 4 -3.33 6.26 -4.54
CA ARG A 4 -2.19 5.88 -3.72
C ARG A 4 -2.66 5.18 -2.45
N PHE A 5 -2.10 4.00 -2.20
CA PHE A 5 -2.17 3.30 -0.93
C PHE A 5 -1.00 3.78 -0.07
N HIS A 6 -1.31 4.43 1.04
CA HIS A 6 -0.35 4.75 2.09
C HIS A 6 -0.48 3.67 3.15
N ILE A 7 0.61 2.99 3.47
CA ILE A 7 0.63 1.91 4.46
C ILE A 7 1.68 2.27 5.51
N GLU A 8 1.27 2.25 6.77
CA GLU A 8 2.12 2.65 7.89
C GLU A 8 2.06 1.58 9.00
N PRO A 9 3.20 1.25 9.63
CA PRO A 9 3.19 0.40 10.81
C PRO A 9 2.60 1.16 12.01
N MET A 10 1.82 0.45 12.81
CA MET A 10 1.25 0.92 14.07
C MET A 10 2.01 0.31 15.27
N MET A 11 1.53 0.63 16.47
CA MET A 11 1.98 -0.06 17.68
C MET A 11 1.54 -1.53 17.65
N GLN A 12 2.28 -2.42 18.31
CA GLN A 12 1.94 -3.86 18.43
C GLN A 12 1.98 -4.68 17.13
N GLU A 13 2.87 -4.34 16.19
CA GLU A 13 3.05 -5.10 14.93
C GLU A 13 1.82 -5.09 14.01
N GLU A 14 0.88 -4.17 14.25
CA GLU A 14 -0.27 -3.92 13.38
C GLU A 14 0.08 -2.89 12.30
N PHE A 15 -0.78 -2.78 11.29
CA PHE A 15 -0.65 -1.86 10.18
C PHE A 15 -1.96 -1.10 9.96
N GLU A 16 -1.82 0.14 9.50
CA GLU A 16 -2.92 0.93 8.95
C GLU A 16 -2.69 1.21 7.48
N TYR A 17 -3.79 1.41 6.74
CA TYR A 17 -3.73 1.91 5.39
C TYR A 17 -4.69 3.08 5.17
N ARG A 18 -4.33 3.93 4.22
CA ARG A 18 -5.17 5.00 3.70
C ARG A 18 -5.06 5.06 2.19
N VAL A 19 -6.19 5.15 1.51
CA VAL A 19 -6.27 5.34 0.06
C VAL A 19 -6.56 6.80 -0.23
N SER A 20 -5.78 7.40 -1.12
CA SER A 20 -5.95 8.80 -1.52
C SER A 20 -5.90 8.96 -3.04
N TYR A 21 -6.49 10.05 -3.52
CA TYR A 21 -6.40 10.48 -4.92
C TYR A 21 -6.22 12.00 -4.95
N GLU A 22 -5.24 12.49 -5.72
CA GLU A 22 -4.93 13.93 -5.82
C GLU A 22 -4.74 14.66 -4.47
N GLY A 23 -4.29 13.92 -3.45
CA GLY A 23 -4.06 14.44 -2.10
C GLY A 23 -5.29 14.43 -1.19
N GLU A 24 -6.45 14.00 -1.68
CA GLU A 24 -7.65 13.80 -0.88
C GLU A 24 -7.75 12.34 -0.42
N ASP A 25 -8.00 12.13 0.87
CA ASP A 25 -8.21 10.81 1.44
C ASP A 25 -9.62 10.30 1.06
N LEU A 26 -9.68 9.11 0.50
CA LEU A 26 -10.91 8.46 0.07
C LEU A 26 -11.48 7.57 1.17
N TYR A 27 -10.65 6.67 1.70
CA TYR A 27 -10.98 5.73 2.78
C TYR A 27 -9.71 5.14 3.37
N GLY A 28 -9.83 4.42 4.48
CA GLY A 28 -8.73 3.74 5.15
C GLY A 28 -9.24 2.88 6.30
N ASP A 29 -8.37 2.00 6.80
CA ASP A 29 -8.64 1.16 7.96
C ASP A 29 -7.34 0.86 8.72
N ALA A 30 -7.46 0.36 9.95
CA ALA A 30 -6.35 0.13 10.87
C ALA A 30 -6.47 -1.22 11.62
N GLY A 31 -5.37 -1.68 12.22
CA GLY A 31 -5.34 -2.92 12.98
C GLY A 31 -5.18 -4.18 12.12
N LEU A 32 -4.60 -4.04 10.93
CA LEU A 32 -4.33 -5.18 10.04
C LEU A 32 -3.01 -5.86 10.42
N ASP A 33 -2.90 -7.15 10.14
CA ASP A 33 -1.77 -7.98 10.56
C ASP A 33 -0.53 -7.88 9.67
N SER A 34 -0.64 -7.24 8.50
CA SER A 34 0.42 -7.22 7.50
C SER A 34 0.21 -6.14 6.43
N VAL A 35 1.31 -5.75 5.77
CA VAL A 35 1.29 -4.92 4.56
C VAL A 35 0.48 -5.59 3.44
N GLU A 36 0.51 -6.93 3.34
CA GLU A 36 -0.30 -7.65 2.37
C GLU A 36 -1.80 -7.50 2.65
N ALA A 37 -2.23 -7.67 3.90
CA ALA A 37 -3.61 -7.48 4.29
C ALA A 37 -4.09 -6.05 4.00
N CYS A 38 -3.25 -5.04 4.24
CA CYS A 38 -3.52 -3.65 3.84
C CYS A 38 -3.74 -3.50 2.32
N ILE A 39 -2.90 -4.12 1.48
CA ILE A 39 -3.04 -4.05 0.02
C ILE A 39 -4.35 -4.72 -0.43
N ILE A 40 -4.69 -5.87 0.15
CA ILE A 40 -5.93 -6.60 -0.18
C ILE A 40 -7.14 -5.75 0.21
N ALA A 41 -7.23 -5.30 1.47
CA ALA A 41 -8.35 -4.51 1.96
C ALA A 41 -8.49 -3.18 1.18
N ALA A 42 -7.38 -2.50 0.91
CA ALA A 42 -7.38 -1.30 0.09
C ALA A 42 -7.89 -1.57 -1.33
N THR A 43 -7.51 -2.69 -1.94
CA THR A 43 -7.95 -3.07 -3.29
C THR A 43 -9.44 -3.43 -3.33
N GLU A 44 -9.96 -4.11 -2.31
CA GLU A 44 -11.38 -4.46 -2.19
C GLU A 44 -12.28 -3.22 -2.06
N GLY A 45 -11.79 -2.16 -1.43
CA GLY A 45 -12.51 -0.88 -1.31
C GLY A 45 -12.55 -0.06 -2.60
N LEU A 46 -11.81 -0.43 -3.65
CA LEU A 46 -11.74 0.37 -4.88
C LEU A 46 -13.01 0.24 -5.72
N GLY A 47 -13.52 1.39 -6.15
CA GLY A 47 -14.59 1.48 -7.15
C GLY A 47 -14.12 1.22 -8.59
N GLN A 48 -15.06 1.20 -9.53
CA GLN A 48 -14.80 0.89 -10.94
C GLN A 48 -13.96 1.94 -11.69
N ASP A 49 -13.81 3.14 -11.11
CA ASP A 49 -13.05 4.22 -11.74
C ASP A 49 -11.53 4.05 -11.56
N ALA A 50 -11.08 3.28 -10.57
CA ALA A 50 -9.68 2.98 -10.36
C ALA A 50 -9.15 2.04 -11.44
N ILE A 51 -7.94 2.31 -11.95
CA ILE A 51 -7.26 1.45 -12.93
C ILE A 51 -5.95 0.86 -12.37
N GLY A 52 -5.54 1.34 -11.19
CA GLY A 52 -4.35 0.88 -10.48
C GLY A 52 -4.08 1.72 -9.24
N ALA A 53 -3.06 1.34 -8.48
CA ALA A 53 -2.60 2.05 -7.30
C ALA A 53 -1.07 2.16 -7.25
N GLU A 54 -0.59 3.28 -6.76
CA GLU A 54 0.75 3.37 -6.19
C GLU A 54 0.74 2.76 -4.79
N VAL A 55 1.72 1.92 -4.46
CA VAL A 55 1.87 1.36 -3.11
C VAL A 55 3.03 2.07 -2.43
N ALA A 56 2.71 2.78 -1.35
CA ALA A 56 3.67 3.45 -0.49
C ALA A 56 3.68 2.82 0.90
N TYR A 57 4.85 2.40 1.38
CA TYR A 57 5.05 1.91 2.75
C TYR A 57 6.04 2.83 3.48
N LYS A 58 5.69 3.31 4.67
CA LYS A 58 6.50 4.30 5.42
C LYS A 58 6.85 5.54 4.58
N GLY A 59 5.89 6.01 3.80
CA GLY A 59 6.07 7.09 2.83
C GLY A 59 6.94 6.78 1.60
N ILE A 60 7.47 5.57 1.45
CA ILE A 60 8.31 5.15 0.31
C ILE A 60 7.48 4.39 -0.73
N ILE A 61 7.46 4.91 -1.95
CA ILE A 61 6.72 4.31 -3.07
C ILE A 61 7.55 3.17 -3.68
N SER A 62 7.02 1.95 -3.67
CA SER A 62 7.67 0.78 -4.29
C SER A 62 7.35 0.62 -5.76
N GLY A 63 6.19 1.15 -6.20
CA GLY A 63 5.79 1.11 -7.60
C GLY A 63 4.32 1.46 -7.80
N THR A 64 3.94 1.48 -9.08
CA THR A 64 2.56 1.61 -9.54
C THR A 64 2.09 0.28 -10.14
N TYR A 65 0.97 -0.24 -9.67
CA TYR A 65 0.48 -1.56 -10.03
C TYR A 65 -0.94 -1.46 -10.60
N ALA A 66 -1.24 -2.27 -11.62
CA ALA A 66 -2.59 -2.41 -12.14
C ALA A 66 -3.49 -3.17 -11.14
N LEU A 67 -4.80 -2.95 -11.19
CA LEU A 67 -5.76 -3.62 -10.29
C LEU A 67 -5.63 -5.15 -10.30
N ALA A 68 -5.47 -5.74 -11.48
CA ALA A 68 -5.30 -7.18 -11.62
C ALA A 68 -4.04 -7.70 -10.89
N SER A 69 -2.95 -6.92 -10.91
CA SER A 69 -1.71 -7.27 -10.19
C SER A 69 -1.88 -7.13 -8.68
N LEU A 70 -2.56 -6.09 -8.22
CA LEU A 70 -2.86 -5.89 -6.79
C LEU A 70 -3.67 -7.07 -6.22
N ALA A 71 -4.63 -7.58 -7.00
CA ALA A 71 -5.47 -8.71 -6.59
C ALA A 71 -4.77 -10.08 -6.69
N LEU A 72 -3.89 -10.29 -7.68
CA LEU A 72 -3.30 -11.60 -7.97
C LEU A 72 -1.89 -11.79 -7.39
N ALA A 73 -1.21 -10.71 -7.02
CA ALA A 73 0.18 -10.71 -6.59
C ALA A 73 0.42 -9.81 -5.36
N SER A 74 -0.60 -9.66 -4.50
CA SER A 74 -0.54 -8.86 -3.26
C SER A 74 0.68 -9.17 -2.41
N SER A 75 0.97 -10.46 -2.22
CA SER A 75 2.11 -10.92 -1.42
C SER A 75 3.46 -10.46 -1.98
N GLN A 76 3.67 -10.61 -3.30
CA GLN A 76 4.91 -10.17 -3.96
C GLN A 76 5.03 -8.64 -3.93
N ILE A 77 3.93 -7.91 -4.07
CA ILE A 77 3.92 -6.44 -4.01
C ILE A 77 4.23 -5.96 -2.59
N ALA A 78 3.65 -6.60 -1.57
CA ALA A 78 3.95 -6.32 -0.16
C ALA A 78 5.44 -6.54 0.14
N GLN A 79 5.98 -7.69 -0.28
CA GLN A 79 7.40 -8.00 -0.13
C GLN A 79 8.29 -6.96 -0.83
N HIS A 80 7.93 -6.56 -2.06
CA HIS A 80 8.67 -5.54 -2.78
C HIS A 80 8.64 -4.18 -2.06
N ALA A 81 7.52 -3.81 -1.45
CA ALA A 81 7.41 -2.58 -0.67
C ALA A 81 8.29 -2.59 0.58
N LEU A 82 8.31 -3.70 1.32
CA LEU A 82 9.18 -3.89 2.47
C LEU A 82 10.66 -3.80 2.09
N GLN A 83 11.09 -4.57 1.07
CA GLN A 83 12.48 -4.61 0.61
C GLN A 83 12.97 -3.26 0.08
N THR A 84 12.13 -2.55 -0.68
CA THR A 84 12.48 -1.22 -1.21
C THR A 84 12.67 -0.22 -0.08
N THR A 85 11.78 -0.25 0.91
CA THR A 85 11.85 0.64 2.07
C THR A 85 13.10 0.35 2.89
N GLU A 86 13.36 -0.92 3.21
CA GLU A 86 14.56 -1.36 3.93
C GLU A 86 15.84 -0.91 3.23
N ALA A 87 15.96 -1.15 1.92
CA ALA A 87 17.13 -0.75 1.14
C ALA A 87 17.38 0.77 1.16
N ILE A 88 16.33 1.58 1.15
CA ILE A 88 16.45 3.05 1.22
C ILE A 88 16.85 3.50 2.63
N GLU A 89 16.25 2.91 3.67
CA GLU A 89 16.61 3.20 5.06
C GLU A 89 18.06 2.82 5.37
N GLU A 90 18.54 1.70 4.82
CA GLU A 90 19.95 1.29 4.91
C GLU A 90 20.88 2.27 4.20
N ALA A 91 20.53 2.74 3.01
CA ALA A 91 21.34 3.69 2.24
C ALA A 91 21.39 5.10 2.86
N ALA A 92 20.38 5.47 3.66
CA ALA A 92 20.30 6.75 4.34
C ALA A 92 21.10 6.81 5.66
N ARG A 93 21.62 5.66 6.13
CA ARG A 93 22.39 5.51 7.37
C ARG A 93 23.90 5.74 7.15
#